data_AF-A0A2I1BVY2-F1
#
_entry.id   AF-A0A2I1BVY2-F1
#
_cell.length_a   1.000
_cell.length_b   1.000
_cell.length_c   1.000
_cell.angle_alpha   90.00
_cell.angle_beta   90.00
_cell.angle_gamma   90.00
#
_symmetry.space_group_name_H-M   'P 1'
#
loop_
_entity.id
_entity.type
_entity.pdbx_description
1 polymer ?
#
loop_
_entity_poly.entity_id
_entity_poly.type
_entity_poly.pdbx_seq_one_letter_code
_entity_poly.pdbx_strand_id
1 'polypeptide(L)'
;MGISRDSRHKRSATGAKRATYRKKRAFEKGRQPANTRIGAKRIHLVRTRGGNRKFRALRLESGNFSWGSEGISRKTRVIVVAYHPSNNELVRTNTLTKSAVVQIDAAPFRQWYEAHYGQPVGRRRQQKTAETTTEKKSNSVVKKQAARFADHGKVEPAIEKQFESGRLYAVIASRPGQSGRVDGYILEGDELAFYQRAIRKHPQHTPHPLPPRTLPTPLPKAHILIHSGDLTTIGSYKEHTTTLATLKSHPAELKLVIAGNHDITLDEEYYAALPPSSFKTWSGREDPAAIKQLYCSDDAQAAGIRYLDEGMHCFTLSTGAQLRVFASPYTPAFCGWAFAYPRGSDRFNPLPEGASASASASASASASASGPAGGDVGAAAGASVVPDFPSVDIMITHGPPAGVLDTVVNGGSVGCEALFAAVKRAKPRVHVFGHIHEGYGTKVVCDEDRVREERGAYVDVSADSGRPLRFGEETLFVNASMLDERYRAVNAPWVVDLDLPVAS
;
A
#
# COMPACT_ATOMS: atom_id res chain seq x y z
N MET A 1 42.18 1.80 11.24
CA MET A 1 41.41 2.82 11.99
C MET A 1 40.04 2.96 11.36
N GLY A 2 38.94 2.86 12.12
CA GLY A 2 37.58 2.68 11.58
C GLY A 2 36.65 3.88 11.71
N ILE A 3 35.38 3.58 12.01
CA ILE A 3 34.31 4.55 12.30
C ILE A 3 34.76 5.49 13.44
N SER A 4 34.51 6.79 13.30
CA SER A 4 34.82 7.81 14.31
C SER A 4 33.55 8.43 14.85
N ARG A 5 33.51 8.68 16.17
CA ARG A 5 32.41 9.35 16.87
C ARG A 5 32.69 10.83 17.13
N ASP A 6 33.75 11.38 16.54
CA ASP A 6 34.07 12.80 16.67
C ASP A 6 33.06 13.66 15.90
N SER A 7 32.89 14.91 16.33
CA SER A 7 32.02 15.89 15.65
C SER A 7 32.80 16.77 14.65
N ARG A 8 34.11 16.56 14.51
CA ARG A 8 35.02 17.47 13.80
C ARG A 8 35.00 17.29 12.29
N HIS A 9 34.65 16.10 11.82
CA HIS A 9 34.38 15.86 10.41
C HIS A 9 33.03 16.47 9.96
N LYS A 10 32.15 16.84 10.89
CA LYS A 10 30.87 17.49 10.59
C LYS A 10 31.07 19.01 10.46
N ARG A 11 30.21 19.66 9.67
CA ARG A 11 30.16 21.13 9.56
C ARG A 11 29.86 21.78 10.90
N SER A 12 30.26 23.05 11.07
CA SER A 12 29.80 23.87 12.19
C SER A 12 28.31 24.20 12.05
N ALA A 13 27.71 24.73 13.12
CA ALA A 13 26.34 25.23 13.08
C ALA A 13 26.14 26.32 12.02
N THR A 14 27.16 27.14 11.75
CA THR A 14 27.17 28.16 10.68
C THR A 14 27.28 27.58 9.27
N GLY A 15 27.38 26.25 9.11
CA GLY A 15 27.59 25.58 7.82
C GLY A 15 29.05 25.55 7.35
N ALA A 16 29.96 26.23 8.05
CA ALA A 16 31.38 26.26 7.69
C ALA A 16 32.03 24.86 7.74
N LYS A 17 32.86 24.58 6.74
CA LYS A 17 33.68 23.36 6.71
C LYS A 17 34.84 23.52 7.69
N ARG A 18 34.96 22.58 8.64
CA ARG A 18 36.03 22.59 9.63
C ARG A 18 37.33 22.02 9.06
N ALA A 19 38.45 22.67 9.36
CA ALA A 19 39.77 22.18 8.98
C ALA A 19 40.17 20.93 9.78
N THR A 20 40.97 20.06 9.17
CA THR A 20 41.50 18.85 9.82
C THR A 20 42.69 19.21 10.69
N TYR A 21 42.51 19.30 12.02
CA TYR A 21 43.61 19.67 12.93
C TYR A 21 44.37 18.47 13.53
N ARG A 22 43.73 17.29 13.66
CA ARG A 22 44.37 16.07 14.19
C ARG A 22 43.84 14.81 13.53
N LYS A 23 44.67 13.77 13.53
CA LYS A 23 44.28 12.40 13.13
C LYS A 23 43.25 11.82 14.12
N LYS A 24 42.48 10.84 13.65
CA LYS A 24 41.49 10.09 14.44
C LYS A 24 42.15 9.50 15.71
N ARG A 25 41.43 9.49 16.85
CA ARG A 25 41.94 8.98 18.13
C ARG A 25 41.20 7.71 18.58
N ALA A 26 41.91 6.80 19.24
CA ALA A 26 41.36 5.51 19.65
C ALA A 26 40.21 5.62 20.66
N PHE A 27 40.17 6.66 21.48
CA PHE A 27 39.08 6.89 22.45
C PHE A 27 37.78 7.40 21.78
N GLU A 28 37.84 7.87 20.54
CA GLU A 28 36.69 8.34 19.74
C GLU A 28 36.20 7.25 18.77
N LYS A 29 36.73 6.03 18.85
CA LYS A 29 36.39 4.97 17.90
C LYS A 29 34.92 4.53 18.05
N GLY A 30 34.25 4.36 16.91
CA GLY A 30 33.02 3.60 16.77
C GLY A 30 33.31 2.14 16.39
N ARG A 31 32.29 1.29 16.48
CA ARG A 31 32.30 -0.08 15.96
C ARG A 31 31.01 -0.31 15.19
N GLN A 32 31.02 -1.23 14.24
CA GLN A 32 29.82 -1.65 13.51
C GLN A 32 28.71 -2.13 14.48
N PRO A 33 27.43 -1.97 14.10
CA PRO A 33 26.30 -2.45 14.88
C PRO A 33 26.30 -3.98 14.99
N ALA A 34 25.50 -4.51 15.90
CA ALA A 34 25.38 -5.96 16.11
C ALA A 34 24.36 -6.60 15.16
N ASN A 35 23.29 -5.89 14.81
CA ASN A 35 22.15 -6.38 14.03
C ASN A 35 21.68 -7.76 14.52
N THR A 36 21.46 -7.87 15.83
CA THR A 36 21.11 -9.12 16.51
C THR A 36 19.84 -9.71 15.90
N ARG A 37 19.87 -10.98 15.50
CA ARG A 37 18.73 -11.70 14.91
C ARG A 37 18.12 -12.70 15.88
N ILE A 38 16.90 -13.14 15.59
CA ILE A 38 16.30 -14.30 16.25
C ILE A 38 17.01 -15.57 15.78
N GLY A 39 17.40 -16.44 16.71
CA GLY A 39 18.00 -17.74 16.39
C GLY A 39 18.94 -18.25 17.47
N ALA A 40 19.58 -19.41 17.21
CA ALA A 40 20.46 -20.07 18.17
C ALA A 40 21.50 -19.12 18.78
N LYS A 41 21.60 -19.13 20.11
CA LYS A 41 22.36 -18.16 20.91
C LYS A 41 23.82 -18.06 20.44
N ARG A 42 24.19 -16.90 19.89
CA ARG A 42 25.56 -16.57 19.47
C ARG A 42 25.94 -15.18 19.97
N ILE A 43 26.89 -15.11 20.90
CA ILE A 43 27.34 -13.87 21.53
C ILE A 43 28.87 -13.77 21.40
N HIS A 44 29.35 -12.63 20.92
CA HIS A 44 30.77 -12.33 20.81
C HIS A 44 31.21 -11.35 21.89
N LEU A 45 32.32 -11.66 22.54
CA LEU A 45 32.91 -10.79 23.56
C LEU A 45 33.76 -9.72 22.88
N VAL A 46 33.54 -8.46 23.26
CA VAL A 46 34.27 -7.31 22.72
C VAL A 46 35.00 -6.60 23.84
N ARG A 47 36.34 -6.57 23.78
CA ARG A 47 37.16 -5.75 24.68
C ARG A 47 36.95 -4.25 24.38
N THR A 48 36.74 -3.49 25.45
CA THR A 48 36.52 -2.04 25.42
C THR A 48 37.57 -1.30 26.24
N ARG A 49 37.44 0.02 26.36
CA ARG A 49 38.41 0.87 27.06
C ARG A 49 38.50 0.47 28.54
N GLY A 50 39.71 0.49 29.10
CA GLY A 50 39.96 0.15 30.50
C GLY A 50 39.88 -1.35 30.81
N GLY A 51 40.01 -2.23 29.80
CA GLY A 51 39.95 -3.69 30.03
C GLY A 51 38.54 -4.27 30.12
N ASN A 52 37.51 -3.42 30.21
CA ASN A 52 36.10 -3.81 30.31
C ASN A 52 35.60 -4.62 29.10
N ARG A 53 34.60 -5.46 29.32
CA ARG A 53 34.01 -6.35 28.31
C ARG A 53 32.58 -5.90 27.97
N LYS A 54 32.22 -5.99 26.68
CA LYS A 54 30.84 -5.90 26.20
C LYS A 54 30.46 -7.19 25.49
N PHE A 55 29.18 -7.56 25.59
CA PHE A 55 28.66 -8.79 25.01
C PHE A 55 27.81 -8.42 23.80
N ARG A 56 28.33 -8.69 22.61
CA ARG A 56 27.66 -8.40 21.35
C ARG A 56 26.87 -9.63 20.93
N ALA A 57 25.56 -9.63 21.18
CA ALA A 57 24.70 -10.67 20.64
C ALA A 57 24.57 -10.54 19.12
N LEU A 58 24.76 -11.64 18.41
CA LEU A 58 24.49 -11.76 16.98
C LEU A 58 23.19 -12.52 16.73
N ARG A 59 22.92 -13.54 17.55
CA ARG A 59 21.68 -14.32 17.52
C ARG A 59 21.23 -14.62 18.95
N LEU A 60 19.94 -14.45 19.23
CA LEU A 60 19.29 -14.81 20.50
C LEU A 60 17.91 -15.40 20.21
N GLU A 61 17.54 -16.46 20.92
CA GLU A 61 16.23 -17.12 20.77
C GLU A 61 15.28 -16.86 21.94
N SER A 62 15.84 -16.54 23.11
CA SER A 62 15.09 -16.38 24.35
C SER A 62 15.61 -15.23 25.18
N GLY A 63 14.71 -14.70 26.01
CA GLY A 63 14.90 -13.50 26.82
C GLY A 63 14.17 -13.60 28.15
N ASN A 64 14.55 -12.78 29.13
CA ASN A 64 13.79 -12.67 30.37
C ASN A 64 12.79 -11.52 30.25
N PHE A 65 11.51 -11.85 30.27
CA PHE A 65 10.42 -10.87 30.18
C PHE A 65 9.67 -10.79 31.50
N SER A 66 9.23 -9.59 31.86
CA SER A 66 8.50 -9.33 33.10
C SER A 66 7.04 -8.99 32.82
N TRP A 67 6.15 -9.56 33.62
CA TRP A 67 4.75 -9.17 33.67
C TRP A 67 4.61 -8.13 34.79
N GLY A 68 4.32 -6.88 34.42
CA GLY A 68 4.33 -5.74 35.34
C GLY A 68 3.27 -5.84 36.42
N SER A 69 2.01 -6.06 36.04
CA SER A 69 0.88 -6.19 36.96
C SER A 69 1.07 -7.31 38.00
N GLU A 70 1.61 -8.45 37.58
CA GLU A 70 1.77 -9.64 38.41
C GLU A 70 3.10 -9.70 39.18
N GLY A 71 4.02 -8.78 38.92
CA GLY A 71 5.32 -8.73 39.60
C GLY A 71 6.23 -9.94 39.36
N ILE A 72 6.10 -10.62 38.21
CA ILE A 72 6.90 -11.81 37.88
C ILE A 72 7.74 -11.64 36.62
N SER A 73 8.85 -12.39 36.55
CA SER A 73 9.63 -12.53 35.33
C SER A 73 9.84 -14.00 34.96
N ARG A 74 9.79 -14.28 33.66
CA ARG A 74 10.03 -15.60 33.10
C ARG A 74 10.90 -15.53 31.86
N LYS A 75 11.74 -16.55 31.70
CA LYS A 75 12.47 -16.77 30.47
C LYS A 75 11.51 -17.33 29.43
N THR A 76 11.35 -16.62 28.32
CA THR A 76 10.45 -17.02 27.23
C THR A 76 11.18 -16.95 25.89
N ARG A 77 10.65 -17.67 24.90
CA ARG A 77 11.15 -17.61 23.53
C ARG A 77 10.63 -16.36 22.84
N VAL A 78 11.49 -15.67 22.09
CA VAL A 78 11.11 -14.57 21.20
C VAL A 78 10.77 -15.17 19.85
N ILE A 79 9.56 -14.90 19.35
CA ILE A 79 9.03 -15.51 18.14
C ILE A 79 9.33 -14.63 16.93
N VAL A 80 8.87 -13.38 16.95
CA VAL A 80 8.96 -12.44 15.83
C VAL A 80 9.02 -10.99 16.33
N VAL A 81 9.64 -10.10 15.56
CA VAL A 81 9.57 -8.66 15.79
C VAL A 81 8.30 -8.15 15.11
N ALA A 82 7.36 -7.61 15.88
CA ALA A 82 6.07 -7.15 15.39
C ALA A 82 6.11 -5.71 14.90
N TYR A 83 6.81 -4.83 15.62
CA TYR A 83 6.88 -3.41 15.33
C TYR A 83 8.20 -2.80 15.83
N HIS A 84 8.68 -1.76 15.15
CA HIS A 84 9.87 -1.02 15.57
C HIS A 84 9.71 0.48 15.29
N PRO A 85 9.76 1.36 16.31
CA PRO A 85 9.47 2.78 16.13
C PRO A 85 10.50 3.53 15.28
N SER A 86 11.76 3.07 15.24
CA SER A 86 12.82 3.77 14.51
C SER A 86 12.95 3.41 13.02
N ASN A 87 12.66 2.17 12.61
CA ASN A 87 12.89 1.72 11.23
C ASN A 87 12.15 0.40 10.95
N ASN A 88 11.32 0.38 9.89
CA ASN A 88 10.53 -0.78 9.47
C ASN A 88 11.38 -1.94 8.92
N GLU A 89 12.59 -1.68 8.40
CA GLU A 89 13.49 -2.73 7.93
C GLU A 89 13.93 -3.67 9.06
N LEU A 90 13.97 -3.16 10.30
CA LEU A 90 14.29 -3.96 11.48
C LEU A 90 13.17 -4.95 11.82
N VAL A 91 11.91 -4.60 11.48
CA VAL A 91 10.76 -5.50 11.58
C VAL A 91 10.89 -6.59 10.50
N ARG A 92 11.03 -6.19 9.23
CA ARG A 92 11.11 -7.10 8.08
C ARG A 92 12.17 -8.17 8.25
N THR A 93 13.30 -7.79 8.83
CA THR A 93 14.44 -8.69 8.96
C THR A 93 14.51 -9.40 10.33
N ASN A 94 13.58 -9.14 11.25
CA ASN A 94 13.60 -9.62 12.64
C ASN A 94 14.88 -9.23 13.41
N THR A 95 15.23 -7.93 13.44
CA THR A 95 16.33 -7.41 14.26
C THR A 95 15.87 -7.09 15.67
N LEU A 96 16.57 -7.64 16.66
CA LEU A 96 16.35 -7.37 18.08
C LEU A 96 17.15 -6.15 18.53
N THR A 97 16.47 -5.03 18.80
CA THR A 97 17.07 -3.85 19.43
C THR A 97 16.18 -3.32 20.55
N LYS A 98 16.67 -2.33 21.32
CA LYS A 98 15.87 -1.70 22.38
C LYS A 98 14.63 -1.04 21.75
N SER A 99 13.50 -1.12 22.44
CA SER A 99 12.20 -0.57 22.02
C SER A 99 11.56 -1.27 20.83
N ALA A 100 12.11 -2.41 20.38
CA ALA A 100 11.39 -3.26 19.45
C ALA A 100 10.24 -3.96 20.19
N VAL A 101 9.05 -3.95 19.58
CA VAL A 101 7.90 -4.72 20.04
C VAL A 101 7.99 -6.10 19.42
N VAL A 102 7.98 -7.14 20.25
CA VAL A 102 8.11 -8.54 19.86
C VAL A 102 6.91 -9.35 20.31
N GLN A 103 6.64 -10.45 19.62
CA GLN A 103 5.77 -11.51 20.15
C GLN A 103 6.64 -12.53 20.88
N ILE A 104 6.25 -12.86 22.11
CA ILE A 104 6.90 -13.87 22.95
C ILE A 104 5.95 -15.02 23.25
N ASP A 105 6.50 -16.17 23.57
CA ASP A 105 5.73 -17.35 24.02
C ASP A 105 5.03 -17.07 25.37
N ALA A 106 3.72 -17.31 25.40
CA ALA A 106 2.89 -17.12 26.58
C ALA A 106 2.93 -18.31 27.56
N ALA A 107 3.41 -19.49 27.15
CA ALA A 107 3.29 -20.71 27.93
C ALA A 107 3.92 -20.61 29.35
N PRO A 108 5.11 -20.02 29.55
CA PRO A 108 5.68 -19.90 30.89
C PRO A 108 4.88 -18.99 31.83
N PHE A 109 4.18 -17.99 31.29
CA PHE A 109 3.29 -17.12 32.06
C PHE A 109 1.96 -17.80 32.35
N ARG A 110 1.40 -18.55 31.39
CA ARG A 110 0.18 -19.33 31.58
C ARG A 110 0.35 -20.40 32.67
N GLN A 111 1.43 -21.16 32.63
CA GLN A 111 1.76 -22.17 33.64
C GLN A 111 1.88 -21.57 35.04
N TRP A 112 2.52 -20.40 35.15
CA TRP A 112 2.61 -19.71 36.42
C TRP A 112 1.23 -19.24 36.90
N TYR A 113 0.41 -18.65 36.03
CA TYR A 113 -0.91 -18.15 36.37
C TYR A 113 -1.83 -19.27 36.89
N GLU A 114 -1.89 -20.40 36.18
CA GLU A 114 -2.66 -21.58 36.60
C GLU A 114 -2.17 -22.15 37.94
N ALA A 115 -0.86 -22.16 38.17
CA ALA A 115 -0.28 -22.60 39.44
C ALA A 115 -0.52 -21.60 40.59
N HIS A 116 -0.52 -20.29 40.30
CA HIS A 116 -0.62 -19.23 41.31
C HIS A 116 -2.06 -18.97 41.76
N TYR A 117 -2.98 -18.90 40.80
CA TYR A 117 -4.39 -18.55 41.00
C TYR A 117 -5.33 -19.75 40.93
N GLY A 118 -4.88 -20.91 40.43
CA GLY A 118 -5.73 -22.10 40.33
C GLY A 118 -6.82 -22.03 39.26
N GLN A 119 -6.81 -21.00 38.41
CA GLN A 119 -7.76 -20.81 37.31
C GLN A 119 -7.06 -20.81 35.95
N PRO A 120 -7.70 -21.33 34.89
CA PRO A 120 -7.17 -21.27 33.53
C PRO A 120 -7.27 -19.84 32.96
N VAL A 121 -6.31 -19.45 32.13
CA VAL A 121 -6.32 -18.19 31.37
C VAL A 121 -6.23 -18.46 29.87
N GLY A 122 -7.14 -17.88 29.09
CA GLY A 122 -7.12 -17.95 27.62
C GLY A 122 -7.32 -19.35 27.03
N ARG A 123 -8.16 -20.21 27.62
CA ARG A 123 -8.55 -21.49 26.98
C ARG A 123 -9.74 -21.27 26.04
N ARG A 124 -9.54 -21.55 24.74
CA ARG A 124 -10.59 -21.48 23.72
C ARG A 124 -11.75 -22.40 24.10
N ARG A 125 -12.99 -21.94 23.95
CA ARG A 125 -14.24 -22.58 24.46
C ARG A 125 -14.39 -24.08 24.10
N GLN A 126 -13.81 -24.54 22.98
CA GLN A 126 -13.83 -25.95 22.53
C GLN A 126 -12.82 -26.88 23.26
N GLN A 127 -11.77 -26.34 23.90
CA GLN A 127 -10.72 -27.12 24.56
C GLN A 127 -10.96 -27.32 26.07
N LYS A 128 -12.09 -26.83 26.61
CA LYS A 128 -12.47 -27.05 28.02
C LYS A 128 -12.66 -28.53 28.38
N THR A 129 -12.88 -29.40 27.39
CA THR A 129 -13.27 -30.80 27.61
C THR A 129 -12.10 -31.79 27.67
N ALA A 130 -10.90 -31.44 27.18
CA ALA A 130 -9.87 -32.46 26.91
C ALA A 130 -8.81 -32.65 28.01
N GLU A 131 -8.43 -31.63 28.77
CA GLU A 131 -7.30 -31.75 29.73
C GLU A 131 -7.51 -30.84 30.95
N THR A 132 -8.41 -31.23 31.85
CA THR A 132 -8.30 -30.80 33.25
C THR A 132 -7.95 -32.02 34.07
N THR A 133 -6.68 -32.37 34.13
CA THR A 133 -6.14 -33.20 35.21
C THR A 133 -6.27 -32.39 36.50
N THR A 134 -7.45 -32.43 37.11
CA THR A 134 -7.66 -31.93 38.46
C THR A 134 -6.92 -32.84 39.44
N GLU A 135 -5.61 -32.61 39.60
CA GLU A 135 -4.89 -33.14 40.73
C GLU A 135 -5.57 -32.67 42.02
N LYS A 136 -5.86 -33.59 42.93
CA LYS A 136 -6.47 -33.26 44.24
C LYS A 136 -5.48 -32.41 45.04
N LYS A 137 -5.69 -31.10 45.07
CA LYS A 137 -4.91 -30.15 45.88
C LYS A 137 -5.42 -30.11 47.32
N SER A 138 -4.54 -29.78 48.27
CA SER A 138 -4.94 -29.62 49.66
C SER A 138 -5.89 -28.42 49.84
N ASN A 139 -6.82 -28.52 50.79
CA ASN A 139 -7.81 -27.47 51.06
C ASN A 139 -7.17 -26.11 51.40
N SER A 140 -5.99 -26.12 52.03
CA SER A 140 -5.22 -24.90 52.32
C SER A 140 -4.76 -24.19 51.04
N VAL A 141 -4.29 -24.95 50.04
CA VAL A 141 -3.85 -24.40 48.75
C VAL A 141 -5.03 -23.80 48.00
N VAL A 142 -6.16 -24.50 47.94
CA VAL A 142 -7.38 -24.01 47.27
C VAL A 142 -7.87 -22.70 47.91
N LYS A 143 -7.93 -22.64 49.25
CA LYS A 143 -8.31 -21.42 49.97
C LYS A 143 -7.37 -20.25 49.65
N LYS A 144 -6.05 -20.49 49.60
CA LYS A 144 -5.05 -19.46 49.29
C LYS A 144 -5.16 -18.97 47.85
N GLN A 145 -5.39 -19.87 46.90
CA GLN A 145 -5.57 -19.54 45.49
C GLN A 145 -6.84 -18.71 45.26
N ALA A 146 -7.96 -19.10 45.88
CA ALA A 146 -9.20 -18.35 45.82
C ALA A 146 -9.06 -16.92 46.40
N ALA A 147 -8.39 -16.79 47.54
CA ALA A 147 -8.13 -15.48 48.14
C ALA A 147 -7.29 -14.58 47.24
N ARG A 148 -6.23 -15.11 46.62
CA ARG A 148 -5.39 -14.36 45.67
C ARG A 148 -6.13 -13.96 44.41
N PHE A 149 -6.94 -14.87 43.87
CA PHE A 149 -7.68 -14.62 42.65
C PHE A 149 -8.71 -13.50 42.86
N ALA A 150 -9.36 -13.47 44.03
CA ALA A 150 -10.30 -12.42 44.37
C ALA A 150 -9.65 -11.03 44.46
N ASP A 151 -8.38 -10.97 44.89
CA ASP A 151 -7.63 -9.73 45.08
C ASP A 151 -7.05 -9.18 43.76
N HIS A 152 -6.27 -10.00 43.05
CA HIS A 152 -5.50 -9.57 41.86
C HIS A 152 -5.68 -10.45 40.62
N GLY A 153 -6.46 -11.52 40.69
CA GLY A 153 -6.54 -12.52 39.60
C GLY A 153 -7.31 -12.11 38.35
N LYS A 154 -7.88 -10.90 38.27
CA LYS A 154 -8.61 -10.47 37.06
C LYS A 154 -7.64 -9.83 36.07
N VAL A 155 -7.37 -10.53 34.98
CA VAL A 155 -6.50 -10.07 33.89
C VAL A 155 -7.26 -9.15 32.93
N GLU A 156 -6.58 -8.16 32.37
CA GLU A 156 -7.13 -7.29 31.33
C GLU A 156 -7.61 -8.11 30.10
N PRO A 157 -8.81 -7.84 29.55
CA PRO A 157 -9.34 -8.61 28.41
C PRO A 157 -8.43 -8.65 27.18
N ALA A 158 -7.68 -7.57 26.93
CA ALA A 158 -6.74 -7.49 25.81
C ALA A 158 -5.52 -8.42 25.97
N ILE A 159 -5.12 -8.71 27.21
CA ILE A 159 -4.06 -9.67 27.54
C ILE A 159 -4.62 -11.09 27.55
N GLU A 160 -5.84 -11.29 28.08
CA GLU A 160 -6.50 -12.60 28.05
C GLU A 160 -6.66 -13.15 26.62
N LYS A 161 -7.10 -12.31 25.67
CA LYS A 161 -7.17 -12.66 24.24
C LYS A 161 -5.81 -13.04 23.65
N GLN A 162 -4.72 -12.46 24.13
CA GLN A 162 -3.37 -12.83 23.70
C GLN A 162 -2.95 -14.19 24.25
N PHE A 163 -3.35 -14.52 25.49
CA PHE A 163 -3.17 -15.87 26.03
C PHE A 163 -3.89 -16.94 25.22
N GLU A 164 -5.05 -16.64 24.62
CA GLU A 164 -5.74 -17.57 23.69
C GLU A 164 -4.91 -17.84 22.44
N SER A 165 -4.20 -16.84 21.91
CA SER A 165 -3.30 -17.01 20.76
C SER A 165 -1.98 -17.70 21.11
N GLY A 166 -1.67 -17.83 22.40
CA GLY A 166 -0.39 -18.34 22.90
C GLY A 166 0.80 -17.41 22.70
N ARG A 167 0.56 -16.15 22.30
CA ARG A 167 1.60 -15.16 22.04
C ARG A 167 1.27 -13.84 22.74
N LEU A 168 2.22 -13.32 23.50
CA LEU A 168 2.10 -12.04 24.18
C LEU A 168 2.94 -10.99 23.46
N TYR A 169 2.45 -9.75 23.37
CA TYR A 169 3.25 -8.62 22.94
C TYR A 169 4.11 -8.11 24.10
N ALA A 170 5.38 -7.87 23.81
CA ALA A 170 6.35 -7.38 24.78
C ALA A 170 7.32 -6.40 24.13
N VAL A 171 7.86 -5.47 24.93
CA VAL A 171 8.89 -4.52 24.49
C VAL A 171 10.25 -4.94 25.00
N ILE A 172 11.26 -4.92 24.12
CA ILE A 172 12.65 -5.13 24.52
C ILE A 172 13.16 -3.88 25.25
N ALA A 173 13.44 -4.00 26.55
CA ALA A 173 14.00 -2.92 27.37
C ALA A 173 15.55 -2.92 27.35
N SER A 174 16.16 -4.10 27.18
CA SER A 174 17.60 -4.27 27.14
C SER A 174 18.24 -3.76 25.84
N ARG A 175 19.59 -3.77 25.79
CA ARG A 175 20.36 -3.46 24.58
C ARG A 175 21.17 -4.69 24.15
N PRO A 176 20.63 -5.59 23.29
CA PRO A 176 21.27 -6.86 22.94
C PRO A 176 22.70 -6.74 22.42
N GLY A 177 23.00 -5.71 21.61
CA GLY A 177 24.34 -5.46 21.10
C GLY A 177 25.37 -4.94 22.13
N GLN A 178 24.95 -4.65 23.36
CA GLN A 178 25.79 -4.15 24.45
C GLN A 178 25.93 -5.18 25.59
N SER A 179 24.80 -5.70 26.08
CA SER A 179 24.72 -6.62 27.23
C SER A 179 24.64 -8.09 26.83
N GLY A 180 24.35 -8.40 25.57
CA GLY A 180 24.18 -9.78 25.10
C GLY A 180 22.85 -10.41 25.53
N ARG A 181 21.89 -9.62 26.01
CA ARG A 181 20.59 -10.09 26.50
C ARG A 181 19.44 -9.41 25.77
N VAL A 182 18.33 -10.12 25.61
CA VAL A 182 17.07 -9.60 25.06
C VAL A 182 16.01 -9.66 26.16
N ASP A 183 16.06 -8.71 27.07
CA ASP A 183 15.17 -8.68 28.24
C ASP A 183 14.16 -7.54 28.07
N GLY A 184 12.98 -7.69 28.65
CA GLY A 184 11.86 -6.78 28.40
C GLY A 184 10.70 -6.93 29.37
N TYR A 185 9.58 -6.33 29.01
CA TYR A 185 8.32 -6.42 29.75
C TYR A 185 7.15 -6.60 28.79
N ILE A 186 6.10 -7.25 29.28
CA ILE A 186 4.83 -7.45 28.56
C ILE A 186 4.11 -6.11 28.46
N LEU A 187 3.49 -5.84 27.31
CA LEU A 187 2.70 -4.64 27.08
C LEU A 187 1.32 -4.77 27.76
N GLU A 188 0.92 -3.73 28.49
CA GLU A 188 -0.34 -3.66 29.25
C GLU A 188 -1.02 -2.29 29.05
N GLY A 189 -2.33 -2.21 29.27
CA GLY A 189 -3.09 -0.96 29.30
C GLY A 189 -2.93 -0.07 28.06
N ASP A 190 -2.73 1.24 28.28
CA ASP A 190 -2.65 2.24 27.20
C ASP A 190 -1.48 2.01 26.24
N GLU A 191 -0.36 1.49 26.74
CA GLU A 191 0.81 1.19 25.90
C GLU A 191 0.51 0.03 24.95
N LEU A 192 -0.17 -1.01 25.44
CA LEU A 192 -0.65 -2.11 24.61
C LEU A 192 -1.64 -1.59 23.55
N ALA A 193 -2.61 -0.76 23.94
CA ALA A 193 -3.58 -0.18 23.02
C ALA A 193 -2.90 0.68 21.94
N PHE A 194 -1.91 1.48 22.31
CA PHE A 194 -1.11 2.28 21.37
C PHE A 194 -0.41 1.40 20.33
N TYR A 195 0.35 0.38 20.76
CA TYR A 195 1.08 -0.47 19.82
C TYR A 195 0.17 -1.37 18.99
N GLN A 196 -0.95 -1.84 19.54
CA GLN A 196 -1.95 -2.56 18.76
C GLN A 196 -2.53 -1.68 17.64
N ARG A 197 -2.82 -0.41 17.91
CA ARG A 197 -3.23 0.55 16.87
C ARG A 197 -2.10 0.78 15.86
N ALA A 198 -0.87 0.96 16.31
CA ALA A 198 0.29 1.17 15.43
C ALA A 198 0.55 -0.03 14.50
N ILE A 199 0.46 -1.25 15.02
CA ILE A 199 0.60 -2.49 14.26
C ILE A 199 -0.56 -2.66 13.26
N ARG A 200 -1.79 -2.26 13.62
CA ARG A 200 -2.94 -2.27 12.69
C ARG A 200 -2.86 -1.18 11.61
N LYS A 201 -2.18 -0.06 11.90
CA LYS A 201 -1.95 1.04 10.93
C LYS A 201 -0.81 0.73 9.98
N HIS A 202 0.18 -0.04 10.45
CA HIS A 202 1.26 -0.59 9.66
C HIS A 202 1.22 -2.11 9.76
N PRO A 203 0.21 -2.77 9.13
CA PRO A 203 0.24 -4.22 9.01
C PRO A 203 1.63 -4.60 8.50
N GLN A 204 2.20 -5.66 9.06
CA GLN A 204 3.35 -6.28 8.42
C GLN A 204 3.03 -6.42 6.93
N HIS A 205 4.03 -6.25 6.06
CA HIS A 205 3.98 -6.76 4.69
C HIS A 205 3.87 -8.31 4.75
N THR A 206 2.80 -8.83 5.34
CA THR A 206 2.19 -10.05 4.88
C THR A 206 1.73 -9.73 3.46
N PRO A 207 2.04 -10.56 2.46
CA PRO A 207 1.33 -10.45 1.20
C PRO A 207 -0.16 -10.48 1.60
N HIS A 208 -0.89 -9.42 1.22
CA HIS A 208 -2.33 -9.38 1.38
C HIS A 208 -2.87 -10.76 0.97
N PRO A 209 -3.84 -11.36 1.68
CA PRO A 209 -4.64 -12.36 1.03
C PRO A 209 -5.25 -11.63 -0.16
N LEU A 210 -4.63 -11.84 -1.33
CA LEU A 210 -5.13 -11.28 -2.58
C LEU A 210 -6.61 -11.66 -2.62
N PRO A 211 -7.48 -10.74 -3.03
CA PRO A 211 -8.86 -11.11 -3.27
C PRO A 211 -8.89 -12.35 -4.19
N PRO A 212 -9.94 -13.17 -4.12
CA PRO A 212 -10.00 -14.44 -4.83
C PRO A 212 -9.51 -14.30 -6.26
N ARG A 213 -8.65 -15.23 -6.70
CA ARG A 213 -7.87 -15.18 -7.96
C ARG A 213 -8.72 -15.33 -9.24
N THR A 214 -10.01 -15.01 -9.16
CA THR A 214 -11.00 -15.19 -10.21
C THR A 214 -11.98 -14.03 -10.18
N LEU A 215 -12.18 -13.37 -11.33
CA LEU A 215 -13.18 -12.34 -11.49
C LEU A 215 -14.56 -12.86 -11.02
N PRO A 216 -15.23 -12.19 -10.06
CA PRO A 216 -16.53 -12.63 -9.59
C PRO A 216 -17.55 -12.58 -10.72
N THR A 217 -18.32 -13.65 -10.86
CA THR A 217 -19.52 -13.67 -11.70
C THR A 217 -20.72 -14.04 -10.82
N PRO A 218 -21.68 -13.12 -10.62
CA PRO A 218 -21.72 -11.73 -11.13
C PRO A 218 -20.74 -10.78 -10.40
N LEU A 219 -20.43 -9.64 -11.03
CA LEU A 219 -19.65 -8.56 -10.41
C LEU A 219 -20.43 -7.93 -9.23
N PRO A 220 -19.74 -7.39 -8.22
CA PRO A 220 -20.38 -6.69 -7.11
C PRO A 220 -21.24 -5.51 -7.56
N LYS A 221 -22.39 -5.32 -6.91
CA LYS A 221 -23.27 -4.18 -7.21
C LYS A 221 -22.59 -2.86 -6.83
N ALA A 222 -22.78 -1.84 -7.67
CA ALA A 222 -22.27 -0.49 -7.44
C ALA A 222 -23.16 0.53 -8.14
N HIS A 223 -23.19 1.78 -7.65
CA HIS A 223 -23.86 2.89 -8.32
C HIS A 223 -23.06 3.39 -9.54
N ILE A 224 -21.73 3.44 -9.40
CA ILE A 224 -20.79 3.85 -10.45
C ILE A 224 -19.82 2.69 -10.72
N LEU A 225 -19.63 2.34 -11.99
CA LEU A 225 -18.58 1.45 -12.46
C LEU A 225 -17.52 2.26 -13.19
N ILE A 226 -16.24 2.04 -12.89
CA ILE A 226 -15.11 2.72 -13.55
C ILE A 226 -14.19 1.67 -14.19
N HIS A 227 -13.85 1.87 -15.47
CA HIS A 227 -12.80 1.11 -16.17
C HIS A 227 -11.69 2.06 -16.64
N SER A 228 -10.49 1.92 -16.07
CA SER A 228 -9.38 2.86 -16.25
C SER A 228 -8.38 2.43 -17.35
N GLY A 229 -8.89 2.21 -18.56
CA GLY A 229 -8.08 1.81 -19.73
C GLY A 229 -7.94 0.31 -19.91
N ASP A 230 -7.29 -0.10 -20.99
CA ASP A 230 -7.13 -1.48 -21.46
C ASP A 230 -8.47 -2.21 -21.55
N LEU A 231 -9.41 -1.59 -22.26
CA LEU A 231 -10.73 -2.18 -22.56
C LEU A 231 -10.59 -3.44 -23.42
N THR A 232 -9.48 -3.56 -24.14
CA THR A 232 -9.17 -4.64 -25.08
C THR A 232 -7.71 -5.08 -24.96
N THR A 233 -7.33 -6.18 -25.62
CA THR A 233 -5.92 -6.59 -25.71
C THR A 233 -5.18 -5.82 -26.80
N ILE A 234 -5.88 -5.46 -27.88
CA ILE A 234 -5.25 -4.88 -29.07
C ILE A 234 -6.18 -3.96 -29.87
N GLY A 235 -7.39 -3.66 -29.40
CA GLY A 235 -8.30 -2.73 -30.06
C GLY A 235 -9.16 -3.30 -31.18
N SER A 236 -9.34 -4.62 -31.29
CA SER A 236 -10.20 -5.18 -32.35
C SER A 236 -11.68 -4.88 -32.11
N TYR A 237 -12.48 -4.76 -33.19
CA TYR A 237 -13.92 -4.48 -33.09
C TYR A 237 -14.63 -5.56 -32.24
N LYS A 238 -14.24 -6.82 -32.41
CA LYS A 238 -14.78 -7.95 -31.64
C LYS A 238 -14.50 -7.82 -30.14
N GLU A 239 -13.30 -7.38 -29.75
CA GLU A 239 -12.99 -7.15 -28.33
C GLU A 239 -13.82 -6.00 -27.76
N HIS A 240 -13.92 -4.88 -28.47
CA HIS A 240 -14.74 -3.74 -28.03
C HIS A 240 -16.21 -4.12 -27.83
N THR A 241 -16.80 -4.86 -28.79
CA THR A 241 -18.19 -5.34 -28.64
C THR A 241 -18.36 -6.30 -27.46
N THR A 242 -17.38 -7.15 -27.18
CA THR A 242 -17.39 -8.05 -26.02
C THR A 242 -17.33 -7.26 -24.72
N THR A 243 -16.41 -6.30 -24.63
CA THR A 243 -16.27 -5.42 -23.46
C THR A 243 -17.53 -4.59 -23.23
N LEU A 244 -18.13 -4.05 -24.29
CA LEU A 244 -19.41 -3.34 -24.20
C LEU A 244 -20.55 -4.24 -23.72
N ALA A 245 -20.63 -5.49 -24.19
CA ALA A 245 -21.64 -6.44 -23.70
C ALA A 245 -21.48 -6.70 -22.20
N THR A 246 -20.24 -6.90 -21.72
CA THR A 246 -19.94 -7.04 -20.29
C THR A 246 -20.33 -5.79 -19.51
N LEU A 247 -19.98 -4.60 -19.98
CA LEU A 247 -20.35 -3.33 -19.34
C LEU A 247 -21.88 -3.18 -19.27
N LYS A 248 -22.59 -3.45 -20.38
CA LYS A 248 -24.07 -3.38 -20.44
C LYS A 248 -24.74 -4.33 -19.46
N SER A 249 -24.17 -5.51 -19.21
CA SER A 249 -24.71 -6.47 -18.26
C SER A 249 -24.67 -6.01 -16.79
N HIS A 250 -23.85 -5.00 -16.47
CA HIS A 250 -23.70 -4.54 -15.10
C HIS A 250 -24.84 -3.59 -14.69
N PRO A 251 -25.44 -3.73 -13.50
CA PRO A 251 -26.58 -2.92 -13.06
C PRO A 251 -26.22 -1.50 -12.60
N ALA A 252 -24.98 -1.05 -12.78
CA ALA A 252 -24.57 0.29 -12.33
C ALA A 252 -25.27 1.38 -13.14
N GLU A 253 -25.70 2.45 -12.48
CA GLU A 253 -26.36 3.60 -13.14
C GLU A 253 -25.41 4.29 -14.12
N LEU A 254 -24.18 4.56 -13.67
CA LEU A 254 -23.16 5.25 -14.44
C LEU A 254 -21.94 4.33 -14.64
N LYS A 255 -21.46 4.21 -15.87
CA LYS A 255 -20.33 3.37 -16.25
C LYS A 255 -19.31 4.21 -17.01
N LEU A 256 -18.25 4.62 -16.33
CA LEU A 256 -17.21 5.50 -16.87
C LEU A 256 -16.07 4.65 -17.44
N VAL A 257 -15.70 4.92 -18.69
CA VAL A 257 -14.60 4.21 -19.34
C VAL A 257 -13.64 5.20 -20.00
N ILE A 258 -12.35 4.97 -19.83
CA ILE A 258 -11.29 5.61 -20.62
C ILE A 258 -10.56 4.55 -21.43
N ALA A 259 -9.93 4.94 -22.54
CA ALA A 259 -9.02 4.09 -23.29
C ALA A 259 -7.69 3.89 -22.53
N GLY A 260 -6.98 2.82 -22.87
CA GLY A 260 -5.58 2.57 -22.47
C GLY A 260 -4.68 2.27 -23.66
N ASN A 261 -3.41 1.96 -23.39
CA ASN A 261 -2.40 1.77 -24.43
C ASN A 261 -2.68 0.56 -25.33
N HIS A 262 -3.48 -0.40 -24.87
CA HIS A 262 -3.93 -1.55 -25.66
C HIS A 262 -5.12 -1.25 -26.58
N ASP A 263 -5.86 -0.17 -26.34
CA ASP A 263 -7.02 0.23 -27.12
C ASP A 263 -6.60 1.06 -28.35
N ILE A 264 -5.67 0.52 -29.12
CA ILE A 264 -4.94 1.25 -30.17
C ILE A 264 -5.83 1.88 -31.23
N THR A 265 -7.03 1.32 -31.47
CA THR A 265 -8.01 1.83 -32.44
C THR A 265 -8.78 3.04 -31.92
N LEU A 266 -8.70 3.35 -30.62
CA LEU A 266 -9.21 4.58 -30.04
C LEU A 266 -8.18 5.73 -30.08
N ASP A 267 -6.94 5.45 -30.46
CA ASP A 267 -5.91 6.45 -30.77
C ASP A 267 -5.72 6.55 -32.29
N GLU A 268 -6.53 7.40 -32.92
CA GLU A 268 -6.61 7.53 -34.38
C GLU A 268 -5.25 7.92 -35.01
N GLU A 269 -4.50 8.82 -34.38
CA GLU A 269 -3.20 9.28 -34.86
C GLU A 269 -2.17 8.15 -34.82
N TYR A 270 -2.09 7.43 -33.69
CA TYR A 270 -1.22 6.28 -33.53
C TYR A 270 -1.59 5.15 -34.51
N TYR A 271 -2.88 4.82 -34.62
CA TYR A 271 -3.35 3.74 -35.49
C TYR A 271 -3.11 4.03 -36.98
N ALA A 272 -3.27 5.29 -37.40
CA ALA A 272 -2.99 5.72 -38.76
C ALA A 272 -1.49 5.64 -39.09
N ALA A 273 -0.61 5.84 -38.11
CA ALA A 273 0.84 5.79 -38.26
C ALA A 273 1.45 4.38 -38.26
N LEU A 274 0.67 3.33 -37.92
CA LEU A 274 1.17 1.95 -37.88
C LEU A 274 1.57 1.43 -39.27
N PRO A 275 2.69 0.70 -39.39
CA PRO A 275 3.13 0.17 -40.67
C PRO A 275 2.17 -0.91 -41.18
N PRO A 276 1.97 -1.06 -42.51
CA PRO A 276 1.08 -2.06 -43.08
C PRO A 276 1.36 -3.50 -42.63
N SER A 277 2.60 -3.80 -42.23
CA SER A 277 2.99 -5.11 -41.68
C SER A 277 2.31 -5.43 -40.35
N SER A 278 1.98 -4.44 -39.52
CA SER A 278 1.31 -4.65 -38.22
C SER A 278 -0.07 -5.30 -38.38
N PHE A 279 -0.77 -4.99 -39.48
CA PHE A 279 -2.10 -5.52 -39.75
C PHE A 279 -2.11 -6.92 -40.36
N LYS A 280 -0.95 -7.47 -40.77
CA LYS A 280 -0.87 -8.84 -41.30
C LYS A 280 -1.02 -9.90 -40.22
N THR A 281 -0.62 -9.56 -39.00
CA THR A 281 -0.73 -10.43 -37.82
C THR A 281 -2.08 -10.32 -37.12
N TRP A 282 -2.88 -9.31 -37.46
CA TRP A 282 -4.18 -9.05 -36.85
C TRP A 282 -5.31 -9.41 -37.82
N SER A 283 -6.56 -9.39 -37.35
CA SER A 283 -7.76 -9.68 -38.15
C SER A 283 -8.09 -8.61 -39.20
N GLY A 284 -7.07 -8.03 -39.85
CA GLY A 284 -7.19 -6.93 -40.79
C GLY A 284 -7.10 -5.54 -40.15
N ARG A 285 -7.37 -4.52 -40.96
CA ARG A 285 -7.44 -3.13 -40.52
C ARG A 285 -8.87 -2.82 -40.08
N GLU A 286 -9.02 -2.31 -38.88
CA GLU A 286 -10.30 -1.89 -38.30
C GLU A 286 -10.60 -0.44 -38.71
N ASP A 287 -11.84 -0.02 -38.47
CA ASP A 287 -12.27 1.38 -38.63
C ASP A 287 -12.35 2.08 -37.26
N PRO A 288 -11.38 2.96 -36.92
CA PRO A 288 -11.37 3.72 -35.68
C PRO A 288 -12.65 4.52 -35.42
N ALA A 289 -13.24 5.10 -36.47
CA ALA A 289 -14.45 5.91 -36.35
C ALA A 289 -15.64 5.04 -35.94
N ALA A 290 -15.79 3.87 -36.57
CA ALA A 290 -16.82 2.90 -36.21
C ALA A 290 -16.62 2.37 -34.77
N ILE A 291 -15.38 2.10 -34.35
CA ILE A 291 -15.07 1.66 -32.98
C ILE A 291 -15.41 2.73 -31.96
N LYS A 292 -15.01 3.99 -32.19
CA LYS A 292 -15.36 5.11 -31.31
C LYS A 292 -16.88 5.30 -31.22
N GLN A 293 -17.58 5.15 -32.35
CA GLN A 293 -19.04 5.21 -32.41
C GLN A 293 -19.73 4.14 -31.55
N LEU A 294 -19.15 2.96 -31.36
CA LEU A 294 -19.72 1.94 -30.47
C LEU A 294 -19.94 2.47 -29.05
N TYR A 295 -18.97 3.24 -28.53
CA TYR A 295 -19.02 3.82 -27.18
C TYR A 295 -19.85 5.09 -27.10
N CYS A 296 -19.95 5.84 -28.21
CA CYS A 296 -20.76 7.06 -28.30
C CYS A 296 -22.22 6.81 -28.71
N SER A 297 -22.57 5.58 -29.08
CA SER A 297 -23.92 5.21 -29.53
C SER A 297 -25.00 5.46 -28.47
N ASP A 298 -26.22 5.77 -28.92
CA ASP A 298 -27.39 5.95 -28.04
C ASP A 298 -27.64 4.71 -27.17
N ASP A 299 -27.39 3.51 -27.71
CA ASP A 299 -27.53 2.25 -26.99
C ASP A 299 -26.50 2.10 -25.85
N ALA A 300 -25.24 2.48 -26.07
CA ALA A 300 -24.25 2.53 -25.01
C ALA A 300 -24.62 3.59 -23.95
N GLN A 301 -25.07 4.76 -24.40
CA GLN A 301 -25.46 5.84 -23.50
C GLN A 301 -26.70 5.50 -22.66
N ALA A 302 -27.70 4.83 -23.24
CA ALA A 302 -28.90 4.35 -22.57
C ALA A 302 -28.58 3.26 -21.53
N ALA A 303 -27.56 2.45 -21.80
CA ALA A 303 -27.01 1.50 -20.82
C ALA A 303 -26.13 2.17 -19.74
N GLY A 304 -26.04 3.50 -19.69
CA GLY A 304 -25.28 4.26 -18.69
C GLY A 304 -23.78 4.34 -18.97
N ILE A 305 -23.30 3.89 -20.14
CA ILE A 305 -21.89 3.93 -20.51
C ILE A 305 -21.52 5.34 -20.99
N ARG A 306 -20.40 5.86 -20.49
CA ARG A 306 -19.82 7.14 -20.90
C ARG A 306 -18.33 6.94 -21.15
N TYR A 307 -17.93 7.03 -22.41
CA TYR A 307 -16.54 7.11 -22.80
C TYR A 307 -16.02 8.52 -22.56
N LEU A 308 -14.90 8.63 -21.85
CA LEU A 308 -14.32 9.91 -21.45
C LEU A 308 -13.06 10.18 -22.27
N ASP A 309 -13.13 11.18 -23.14
CA ASP A 309 -11.93 11.80 -23.70
C ASP A 309 -11.15 12.54 -22.59
N GLU A 310 -9.91 12.94 -22.87
CA GLU A 310 -9.09 13.64 -21.88
C GLU A 310 -9.73 14.97 -21.45
N GLY A 311 -9.81 15.22 -20.14
CA GLY A 311 -10.31 16.49 -19.59
C GLY A 311 -11.25 16.33 -18.39
N MET A 312 -11.97 17.40 -18.09
CA MET A 312 -12.96 17.46 -17.01
C MET A 312 -14.35 17.08 -17.49
N HIS A 313 -15.03 16.23 -16.74
CA HIS A 313 -16.38 15.74 -16.98
C HIS A 313 -17.22 15.90 -15.71
N CYS A 314 -18.50 16.22 -15.85
CA CYS A 314 -19.43 16.37 -14.73
C CYS A 314 -20.64 15.47 -14.92
N PHE A 315 -21.02 14.75 -13.86
CA PHE A 315 -22.18 13.86 -13.86
C PHE A 315 -23.04 14.14 -12.63
N THR A 316 -24.33 13.82 -12.73
CA THR A 316 -25.27 13.83 -11.61
C THR A 316 -26.00 12.50 -11.61
N LEU A 317 -25.95 11.81 -10.48
CA LEU A 317 -26.65 10.53 -10.28
C LEU A 317 -28.12 10.77 -9.90
N SER A 318 -28.93 9.73 -10.05
CA SER A 318 -30.34 9.70 -9.64
C SER A 318 -30.55 10.02 -8.14
N THR A 319 -29.53 9.79 -7.32
CA THR A 319 -29.50 10.13 -5.90
C THR A 319 -29.30 11.62 -5.62
N GLY A 320 -29.02 12.43 -6.63
CA GLY A 320 -28.65 13.84 -6.51
C GLY A 320 -27.15 14.08 -6.27
N ALA A 321 -26.35 13.01 -6.12
CA ALA A 321 -24.90 13.12 -5.98
C ALA A 321 -24.26 13.68 -7.28
N GLN A 322 -23.44 14.72 -7.13
CA GLN A 322 -22.65 15.31 -8.19
C GLN A 322 -21.24 14.72 -8.21
N LEU A 323 -20.70 14.53 -9.40
CA LEU A 323 -19.41 13.93 -9.62
C LEU A 323 -18.61 14.71 -10.66
N ARG A 324 -17.48 15.31 -10.25
CA ARG A 324 -16.50 15.94 -11.16
C ARG A 324 -15.32 15.00 -11.37
N VAL A 325 -15.14 14.56 -12.61
CA VAL A 325 -14.15 13.56 -13.01
C VAL A 325 -13.11 14.18 -13.91
N PHE A 326 -11.84 14.06 -13.57
CA PHE A 326 -10.76 14.26 -14.52
C PHE A 326 -10.37 12.92 -15.16
N ALA A 327 -10.32 12.86 -16.48
CA ALA A 327 -9.95 11.66 -17.23
C ALA A 327 -8.71 11.90 -18.10
N SER A 328 -7.81 10.92 -18.20
CA SER A 328 -6.75 10.92 -19.22
C SER A 328 -6.30 9.48 -19.59
N PRO A 329 -6.34 9.10 -20.89
CA PRO A 329 -5.84 7.81 -21.35
C PRO A 329 -4.31 7.78 -21.49
N TYR A 330 -3.65 8.93 -21.38
CA TYR A 330 -2.25 9.10 -21.75
C TYR A 330 -1.28 8.57 -20.68
N THR A 331 -0.22 7.89 -21.11
CA THR A 331 0.85 7.35 -20.25
C THR A 331 2.24 7.71 -20.80
N PRO A 332 3.28 7.89 -19.95
CA PRO A 332 4.64 8.10 -20.45
C PRO A 332 5.07 6.93 -21.33
N ALA A 333 5.75 7.23 -22.44
CA ALA A 333 6.08 6.26 -23.48
C ALA A 333 6.64 4.95 -22.91
N PHE A 334 5.96 3.85 -23.20
CA PHE A 334 6.27 2.52 -22.73
C PHE A 334 6.03 1.53 -23.88
N CYS A 335 7.08 0.84 -24.31
CA CYS A 335 7.03 -0.18 -25.37
C CYS A 335 6.41 0.24 -26.71
N GLY A 336 6.26 1.55 -26.98
CA GLY A 336 5.79 2.08 -28.27
C GLY A 336 4.31 1.84 -28.58
N TRP A 337 3.45 1.79 -27.56
CA TRP A 337 1.99 1.60 -27.70
C TRP A 337 1.21 2.92 -27.82
N ALA A 338 -0.10 2.81 -28.05
CA ALA A 338 -1.01 3.96 -28.15
C ALA A 338 -1.05 4.80 -26.87
N PHE A 339 -1.55 6.04 -26.99
CA PHE A 339 -1.68 7.02 -25.92
C PHE A 339 -0.35 7.31 -25.18
N ALA A 340 0.77 7.18 -25.89
CA ALA A 340 2.10 7.43 -25.35
C ALA A 340 2.53 8.90 -25.57
N TYR A 341 3.11 9.51 -24.53
CA TYR A 341 3.81 10.80 -24.66
C TYR A 341 5.28 10.70 -24.21
N PRO A 342 6.17 11.61 -24.66
CA PRO A 342 7.58 11.56 -24.31
C PRO A 342 7.85 11.48 -22.80
N ARG A 343 8.74 10.58 -22.38
CA ARG A 343 9.14 10.52 -20.95
C ARG A 343 9.81 11.83 -20.54
N GLY A 344 9.42 12.35 -19.39
CA GLY A 344 9.93 13.62 -18.86
C GLY A 344 9.15 14.86 -19.29
N SER A 345 8.16 14.74 -20.19
CA SER A 345 7.25 15.86 -20.46
C SER A 345 6.22 16.00 -19.34
N ASP A 346 5.96 17.24 -18.91
CA ASP A 346 4.87 17.54 -18.00
C ASP A 346 3.59 17.87 -18.79
N ARG A 347 2.66 16.91 -18.82
CA ARG A 347 1.35 17.05 -19.50
C ARG A 347 0.26 17.63 -18.58
N PHE A 348 0.41 17.45 -17.27
CA PHE A 348 -0.69 17.58 -16.30
C PHE A 348 -0.63 18.87 -15.49
N ASN A 349 0.50 19.58 -15.53
CA ASN A 349 0.72 20.77 -14.73
C ASN A 349 0.87 22.02 -15.62
N PRO A 350 0.48 23.21 -15.12
CA PRO A 350 0.72 24.45 -15.84
C PRO A 350 2.22 24.69 -16.00
N LEU A 351 2.62 25.32 -17.10
CA LEU A 351 4.01 25.72 -17.32
C LEU A 351 4.45 26.71 -16.22
N PRO A 352 5.72 26.64 -15.76
CA PRO A 352 6.23 27.60 -14.80
C PRO A 352 6.14 29.03 -15.34
N GLU A 353 5.74 30.00 -14.51
CA GLU A 353 5.74 31.41 -14.89
C GLU A 353 7.13 31.83 -15.38
N GLY A 354 7.21 32.28 -16.65
CA GLY A 354 8.45 32.70 -17.31
C GLY A 354 9.03 31.71 -18.34
N ALA A 355 8.45 30.52 -18.51
CA ALA A 355 8.82 29.61 -19.58
C ALA A 355 7.98 29.88 -20.85
N SER A 356 8.48 30.71 -21.78
CA SER A 356 7.94 30.72 -23.14
C SER A 356 8.24 29.38 -23.82
N ALA A 357 7.29 28.87 -24.61
CA ALA A 357 7.46 27.65 -25.40
C ALA A 357 8.58 27.82 -26.44
N SER A 358 9.82 27.57 -26.05
CA SER A 358 10.97 27.48 -26.94
C SER A 358 11.99 26.48 -26.37
N ALA A 359 11.74 25.19 -26.61
CA ALA A 359 12.78 24.17 -26.55
C ALA A 359 12.56 23.23 -27.75
N SER A 360 13.24 23.60 -28.84
CA SER A 360 13.43 22.79 -30.04
C SER A 360 13.99 21.41 -29.69
N ALA A 361 13.25 20.36 -30.00
CA ALA A 361 13.78 19.01 -30.06
C ALA A 361 14.67 18.88 -31.30
N SER A 362 15.98 18.78 -31.08
CA SER A 362 16.91 18.28 -32.09
C SER A 362 16.74 16.76 -32.22
N ALA A 363 16.05 16.31 -33.27
CA ALA A 363 16.12 14.94 -33.75
C ALA A 363 16.13 14.96 -35.29
N SER A 364 17.23 14.47 -35.84
CA SER A 364 17.48 14.26 -37.26
C SER A 364 16.60 13.15 -37.85
N ALA A 365 15.84 13.43 -38.91
CA ALA A 365 15.72 12.62 -40.13
C ALA A 365 14.78 13.29 -41.15
N SER A 366 15.18 13.20 -42.41
CA SER A 366 14.64 13.81 -43.63
C SER A 366 13.32 13.22 -44.15
N ALA A 367 12.40 14.06 -44.65
CA ALA A 367 11.92 14.10 -46.06
C ALA A 367 10.53 14.77 -46.22
N SER A 368 10.53 15.86 -46.99
CA SER A 368 9.50 16.54 -47.81
C SER A 368 8.08 15.94 -47.99
N ALA A 369 7.04 16.77 -47.82
CA ALA A 369 6.12 17.26 -48.88
C ALA A 369 5.07 18.24 -48.30
N SER A 370 4.48 19.08 -49.15
CA SER A 370 3.96 20.42 -48.89
C SER A 370 2.43 20.62 -49.07
N GLY A 371 1.77 21.29 -48.10
CA GLY A 371 0.61 22.22 -48.18
C GLY A 371 -0.79 21.71 -48.63
N PRO A 372 -1.90 22.49 -48.45
CA PRO A 372 -2.02 23.86 -47.92
C PRO A 372 -3.08 24.08 -46.79
N ALA A 373 -3.17 25.35 -46.38
CA ALA A 373 -3.82 25.92 -45.20
C ALA A 373 -5.36 26.10 -45.25
N GLY A 374 -5.97 26.21 -44.06
CA GLY A 374 -7.27 26.87 -43.85
C GLY A 374 -7.87 26.68 -42.45
N GLY A 375 -7.81 27.72 -41.60
CA GLY A 375 -8.79 27.99 -40.53
C GLY A 375 -8.33 27.81 -39.07
N ASP A 376 -8.03 28.92 -38.40
CA ASP A 376 -7.74 29.09 -36.97
C ASP A 376 -8.79 28.47 -36.03
N VAL A 377 -8.34 27.75 -34.97
CA VAL A 377 -8.28 28.28 -33.58
C VAL A 377 -7.17 27.52 -32.81
N GLY A 378 -6.09 28.22 -32.46
CA GLY A 378 -4.90 27.63 -31.83
C GLY A 378 -5.02 27.42 -30.31
N ALA A 379 -4.87 26.17 -29.89
CA ALA A 379 -4.30 25.77 -28.60
C ALA A 379 -3.28 24.65 -28.89
N ALA A 380 -2.05 24.78 -28.39
CA ALA A 380 -0.97 23.85 -28.65
C ALA A 380 -1.38 22.40 -28.32
N ALA A 381 -1.16 21.49 -29.27
CA ALA A 381 -1.55 20.09 -29.16
C ALA A 381 -0.94 19.41 -27.91
N GLY A 382 -1.81 18.91 -27.02
CA GLY A 382 -1.51 17.74 -26.19
C GLY A 382 -1.15 17.97 -24.71
N ALA A 383 -1.65 18.97 -24.00
CA ALA A 383 -1.54 19.01 -22.53
C ALA A 383 -2.85 19.48 -21.87
N SER A 384 -3.56 18.55 -21.22
CA SER A 384 -4.72 18.90 -20.39
C SER A 384 -4.26 19.18 -18.97
N VAL A 385 -4.20 20.47 -18.61
CA VAL A 385 -3.81 20.91 -17.27
C VAL A 385 -4.87 20.46 -16.27
N VAL A 386 -4.44 19.69 -15.27
CA VAL A 386 -5.31 19.24 -14.18
C VAL A 386 -5.66 20.43 -13.28
N PRO A 387 -6.96 20.72 -13.05
CA PRO A 387 -7.38 21.79 -12.15
C PRO A 387 -6.94 21.58 -10.70
N ASP A 388 -6.76 22.68 -9.99
CA ASP A 388 -6.40 22.66 -8.58
C ASP A 388 -7.60 22.27 -7.69
N PHE A 389 -7.30 21.81 -6.47
CA PHE A 389 -8.32 21.57 -5.45
C PHE A 389 -9.17 22.84 -5.25
N PRO A 390 -10.52 22.73 -5.12
CA PRO A 390 -11.31 21.52 -4.89
C PRO A 390 -12.04 20.98 -6.12
N SER A 391 -11.51 21.21 -7.33
CA SER A 391 -12.29 21.06 -8.58
C SER A 391 -12.50 19.63 -9.05
N VAL A 392 -11.72 18.67 -8.54
CA VAL A 392 -11.72 17.27 -8.99
C VAL A 392 -12.13 16.37 -7.83
N ASP A 393 -13.22 15.60 -8.01
CA ASP A 393 -13.68 14.63 -7.01
C ASP A 393 -13.04 13.25 -7.26
N ILE A 394 -13.08 12.79 -8.51
CA ILE A 394 -12.45 11.54 -8.94
C ILE A 394 -11.47 11.82 -10.08
N MET A 395 -10.29 11.22 -10.01
CA MET A 395 -9.33 11.22 -11.10
C MET A 395 -9.24 9.81 -11.69
N ILE A 396 -9.31 9.69 -13.01
CA ILE A 396 -9.18 8.43 -13.74
C ILE A 396 -8.04 8.60 -14.74
N THR A 397 -6.98 7.83 -14.58
CA THR A 397 -5.88 7.81 -15.56
C THR A 397 -5.57 6.39 -15.98
N HIS A 398 -5.05 6.21 -17.18
CA HIS A 398 -4.64 4.88 -17.59
C HIS A 398 -3.37 4.44 -16.82
N GLY A 399 -2.31 5.26 -16.83
CA GLY A 399 -1.05 4.97 -16.14
C GLY A 399 -1.02 5.41 -14.66
N PRO A 400 -0.14 4.81 -13.83
CA PRO A 400 -0.03 5.14 -12.41
C PRO A 400 0.83 6.40 -12.14
N PRO A 401 0.61 7.12 -11.02
CA PRO A 401 1.54 8.15 -10.55
C PRO A 401 2.82 7.54 -9.97
N ALA A 402 3.94 8.27 -10.05
CA ALA A 402 5.23 7.80 -9.55
C ALA A 402 5.22 7.50 -8.04
N GLY A 403 5.76 6.33 -7.65
CA GLY A 403 5.84 5.88 -6.26
C GLY A 403 4.50 5.42 -5.66
N VAL A 404 3.49 5.19 -6.50
CA VAL A 404 2.16 4.74 -6.09
C VAL A 404 1.75 3.55 -6.94
N LEU A 405 1.93 2.34 -6.40
CA LEU A 405 1.47 1.10 -7.06
C LEU A 405 1.99 0.96 -8.51
N ASP A 406 3.22 1.41 -8.74
CA ASP A 406 3.85 1.59 -10.06
C ASP A 406 5.10 0.72 -10.26
N THR A 407 5.26 -0.30 -9.42
CA THR A 407 6.40 -1.23 -9.44
C THR A 407 6.16 -2.36 -10.44
N VAL A 408 7.13 -2.64 -11.31
CA VAL A 408 7.13 -3.79 -12.24
C VAL A 408 7.99 -4.95 -11.73
N VAL A 409 7.88 -6.15 -12.32
CA VAL A 409 8.58 -7.40 -11.88
C VAL A 409 10.09 -7.23 -11.62
N ASN A 410 10.77 -6.42 -12.43
CA ASN A 410 12.21 -6.18 -12.30
C ASN A 410 12.59 -5.22 -11.14
N GLY A 411 11.62 -4.79 -10.33
CA GLY A 411 11.79 -3.84 -9.23
C GLY A 411 11.94 -2.38 -9.65
N GLY A 412 11.71 -2.08 -10.93
CA GLY A 412 11.67 -0.71 -11.44
C GLY A 412 10.33 -0.02 -11.14
N SER A 413 10.35 1.30 -11.03
CA SER A 413 9.15 2.15 -10.93
C SER A 413 8.96 2.86 -12.27
N VAL A 414 7.75 2.78 -12.82
CA VAL A 414 7.43 3.31 -14.16
C VAL A 414 6.37 4.42 -14.13
N GLY A 415 5.91 4.81 -12.93
CA GLY A 415 4.87 5.82 -12.77
C GLY A 415 5.30 7.22 -13.19
N CYS A 416 4.31 8.08 -13.44
CA CYS A 416 4.53 9.44 -13.91
C CYS A 416 4.72 10.44 -12.75
N GLU A 417 5.86 11.13 -12.70
CA GLU A 417 6.16 12.15 -11.70
C GLU A 417 5.26 13.39 -11.84
N ALA A 418 5.03 13.83 -13.08
CA ALA A 418 4.14 14.96 -13.39
C ALA A 418 2.70 14.67 -12.94
N LEU A 419 2.23 13.44 -13.15
CA LEU A 419 0.91 13.00 -12.67
C LEU A 419 0.85 12.98 -11.14
N PHE A 420 1.89 12.50 -10.46
CA PHE A 420 1.94 12.54 -8.99
C PHE A 420 1.89 13.98 -8.46
N ALA A 421 2.60 14.91 -9.09
CA ALA A 421 2.54 16.33 -8.74
C ALA A 421 1.15 16.92 -8.96
N ALA A 422 0.49 16.58 -10.08
CA ALA A 422 -0.87 17.01 -10.38
C ALA A 422 -1.89 16.48 -9.36
N VAL A 423 -1.83 15.20 -9.02
CA VAL A 423 -2.71 14.59 -7.99
C VAL A 423 -2.53 15.28 -6.64
N LYS A 424 -1.29 15.58 -6.25
CA LYS A 424 -0.99 16.28 -4.99
C LYS A 424 -1.58 17.70 -4.94
N ARG A 425 -1.72 18.35 -6.10
CA ARG A 425 -2.32 19.69 -6.23
C ARG A 425 -3.85 19.64 -6.30
N ALA A 426 -4.39 18.75 -7.13
CA ALA A 426 -5.82 18.57 -7.36
C ALA A 426 -6.55 17.94 -6.15
N LYS A 427 -5.84 17.08 -5.41
CA LYS A 427 -6.32 16.37 -4.20
C LYS A 427 -7.70 15.73 -4.38
N PRO A 428 -7.88 14.86 -5.39
CA PRO A 428 -9.13 14.14 -5.58
C PRO A 428 -9.42 13.24 -4.37
N ARG A 429 -10.68 12.88 -4.17
CA ARG A 429 -11.09 11.88 -3.17
C ARG A 429 -10.50 10.52 -3.52
N VAL A 430 -10.63 10.14 -4.80
CA VAL A 430 -10.14 8.87 -5.32
C VAL A 430 -9.38 9.10 -6.63
N HIS A 431 -8.22 8.46 -6.77
CA HIS A 431 -7.51 8.33 -8.04
C HIS A 431 -7.49 6.86 -8.45
N VAL A 432 -8.21 6.55 -9.53
CA VAL A 432 -8.31 5.22 -10.12
C VAL A 432 -7.40 5.14 -11.34
N PHE A 433 -6.56 4.10 -11.40
CA PHE A 433 -5.67 3.87 -12.54
C PHE A 433 -5.40 2.39 -12.80
N GLY A 434 -4.81 2.07 -13.96
CA GLY A 434 -4.51 0.72 -14.39
C GLY A 434 -3.06 0.55 -14.88
N HIS A 435 -2.90 -0.15 -16.00
CA HIS A 435 -1.66 -0.36 -16.77
C HIS A 435 -0.58 -1.24 -16.13
N ILE A 436 -0.33 -1.12 -14.81
CA ILE A 436 0.69 -1.93 -14.12
C ILE A 436 0.03 -3.07 -13.36
N HIS A 437 -0.02 -4.24 -14.02
CA HIS A 437 -0.68 -5.47 -13.57
C HIS A 437 -0.13 -5.95 -12.21
N GLU A 438 1.16 -5.74 -11.97
CA GLU A 438 1.87 -6.11 -10.75
C GLU A 438 1.60 -5.15 -9.58
N GLY A 439 1.10 -3.96 -9.90
CA GLY A 439 0.75 -2.91 -8.94
C GLY A 439 -0.66 -3.02 -8.40
N TYR A 440 -1.46 -4.02 -8.80
CA TYR A 440 -2.85 -4.18 -8.34
C TYR A 440 -2.97 -4.05 -6.82
N GLY A 441 -3.82 -3.14 -6.35
CA GLY A 441 -3.84 -2.78 -4.95
C GLY A 441 -4.53 -1.45 -4.65
N THR A 442 -4.59 -1.15 -3.36
CA THR A 442 -4.92 0.18 -2.84
C THR A 442 -3.94 0.56 -1.73
N LYS A 443 -3.83 1.85 -1.40
CA LYS A 443 -3.03 2.33 -0.25
C LYS A 443 -3.78 2.29 1.09
N VAL A 444 -5.01 1.77 1.13
CA VAL A 444 -5.86 1.63 2.33
C VAL A 444 -6.10 0.15 2.69
N VAL A 445 -6.58 -0.13 3.91
CA VAL A 445 -6.86 -1.49 4.40
C VAL A 445 -8.28 -1.90 3.99
N CYS A 446 -8.46 -3.10 3.42
CA CYS A 446 -9.76 -3.66 3.04
C CYS A 446 -10.41 -4.51 4.15
N ASP A 447 -11.72 -4.75 4.02
CA ASP A 447 -12.47 -5.68 4.89
C ASP A 447 -12.27 -7.14 4.44
N GLU A 448 -11.44 -7.89 5.17
CA GLU A 448 -11.05 -9.26 4.82
C GLU A 448 -12.22 -10.27 4.86
N ASP A 449 -13.21 -10.05 5.72
CA ASP A 449 -14.35 -10.95 5.86
C ASP A 449 -15.33 -10.75 4.70
N ARG A 450 -15.63 -9.49 4.34
CA ARG A 450 -16.43 -9.16 3.14
C ARG A 450 -15.75 -9.58 1.84
N VAL A 451 -14.42 -9.45 1.74
CA VAL A 451 -13.67 -9.90 0.55
C VAL A 451 -13.87 -11.39 0.28
N ARG A 452 -13.91 -12.20 1.34
CA ARG A 452 -14.08 -13.64 1.22
C ARG A 452 -15.51 -14.02 0.85
N GLU A 453 -16.49 -13.32 1.41
CA GLU A 453 -17.91 -13.60 1.22
C GLU A 453 -18.43 -13.11 -0.14
N GLU A 454 -18.13 -11.86 -0.48
CA GLU A 454 -18.70 -11.17 -1.64
C GLU A 454 -17.76 -11.16 -2.87
N ARG A 455 -16.55 -11.73 -2.73
CA ARG A 455 -15.53 -11.89 -3.78
C ARG A 455 -15.02 -10.58 -4.41
N GLY A 456 -15.30 -9.42 -3.82
CA GLY A 456 -14.77 -8.10 -4.21
C GLY A 456 -13.77 -7.55 -3.19
N ALA A 457 -12.92 -6.59 -3.58
CA ALA A 457 -12.04 -5.91 -2.63
C ALA A 457 -12.72 -4.65 -2.06
N TYR A 458 -13.26 -4.75 -0.84
CA TYR A 458 -14.07 -3.70 -0.23
C TYR A 458 -13.26 -2.71 0.61
N VAL A 459 -13.47 -1.43 0.36
CA VAL A 459 -12.87 -0.32 1.09
C VAL A 459 -13.97 0.71 1.41
N ASP A 460 -14.25 0.89 2.70
CA ASP A 460 -15.20 1.90 3.16
C ASP A 460 -14.46 3.11 3.72
N VAL A 461 -14.58 4.23 2.99
CA VAL A 461 -13.96 5.51 3.33
C VAL A 461 -15.00 6.63 3.49
N SER A 462 -16.27 6.26 3.61
CA SER A 462 -17.37 7.17 3.94
C SER A 462 -17.23 7.74 5.35
N ALA A 463 -17.93 8.83 5.64
CA ALA A 463 -17.94 9.52 6.93
C ALA A 463 -18.37 8.61 8.09
N ASP A 464 -19.21 7.62 7.83
CA ASP A 464 -19.74 6.68 8.82
C ASP A 464 -18.80 5.49 9.07
N SER A 465 -17.70 5.38 8.31
CA SER A 465 -16.75 4.29 8.45
C SER A 465 -15.87 4.43 9.69
N GLY A 466 -15.26 3.33 10.13
CA GLY A 466 -14.26 3.37 11.22
C GLY A 466 -12.97 4.12 10.84
N ARG A 467 -12.81 4.52 9.57
CA ARG A 467 -11.64 5.22 8.99
C ARG A 467 -12.08 6.12 7.81
N PRO A 468 -12.82 7.21 8.08
CA PRO A 468 -13.34 8.08 7.02
C PRO A 468 -12.21 8.80 6.28
N LEU A 469 -12.38 9.06 4.98
CA LEU A 469 -11.43 9.85 4.18
C LEU A 469 -11.58 11.34 4.49
N ARG A 470 -10.48 12.00 4.82
CA ARG A 470 -10.46 13.46 5.02
C ARG A 470 -10.21 14.19 3.70
N PHE A 471 -11.29 14.62 3.03
CA PHE A 471 -11.20 15.30 1.74
C PHE A 471 -10.31 16.56 1.80
N GLY A 472 -9.38 16.69 0.85
CA GLY A 472 -8.38 17.76 0.80
C GLY A 472 -7.11 17.51 1.65
N GLU A 473 -7.11 16.49 2.51
CA GLU A 473 -5.93 16.01 3.24
C GLU A 473 -5.45 14.64 2.73
N GLU A 474 -6.38 13.76 2.38
CA GLU A 474 -6.15 12.37 2.01
C GLU A 474 -6.78 12.05 0.65
N THR A 475 -6.09 11.20 -0.12
CA THR A 475 -6.55 10.68 -1.42
C THR A 475 -6.43 9.16 -1.41
N LEU A 476 -7.50 8.46 -1.76
CA LEU A 476 -7.49 7.02 -1.98
C LEU A 476 -6.92 6.72 -3.38
N PHE A 477 -5.86 5.92 -3.44
CA PHE A 477 -5.32 5.43 -4.72
C PHE A 477 -5.76 3.99 -4.94
N VAL A 478 -6.29 3.70 -6.13
CA VAL A 478 -6.77 2.37 -6.52
C VAL A 478 -6.13 1.99 -7.86
N ASN A 479 -5.24 0.99 -7.84
CA ASN A 479 -4.81 0.31 -9.05
C ASN A 479 -5.83 -0.80 -9.35
N ALA A 480 -6.65 -0.58 -10.37
CA ALA A 480 -7.74 -1.45 -10.80
C ALA A 480 -7.33 -2.45 -11.89
N SER A 481 -6.03 -2.75 -12.05
CA SER A 481 -5.56 -3.70 -13.07
C SER A 481 -6.10 -5.10 -12.82
N MET A 482 -7.05 -5.55 -13.66
CA MET A 482 -7.74 -6.84 -13.50
C MET A 482 -6.90 -8.05 -13.97
N LEU A 483 -5.98 -7.80 -14.90
CA LEU A 483 -5.15 -8.83 -15.52
C LEU A 483 -3.81 -9.00 -14.77
N ASP A 484 -3.22 -10.20 -14.84
CA ASP A 484 -1.83 -10.44 -14.44
C ASP A 484 -0.85 -10.25 -15.61
N GLU A 485 0.45 -10.42 -15.35
CA GLU A 485 1.53 -10.37 -16.34
C GLU A 485 1.37 -11.35 -17.53
N ARG A 486 0.46 -12.33 -17.41
CA ARG A 486 0.13 -13.32 -18.45
C ARG A 486 -1.23 -13.06 -19.09
N TYR A 487 -1.80 -11.87 -18.89
CA TYR A 487 -3.11 -11.44 -19.39
C TYR A 487 -4.28 -12.31 -18.91
N ARG A 488 -4.16 -12.90 -17.71
CA ARG A 488 -5.24 -13.67 -17.09
C ARG A 488 -6.02 -12.78 -16.13
N ALA A 489 -7.35 -12.77 -16.25
CA ALA A 489 -8.24 -12.02 -15.36
C ALA A 489 -8.32 -12.68 -13.97
N VAL A 490 -7.36 -12.33 -13.11
CA VAL A 490 -7.19 -12.94 -11.78
C VAL A 490 -7.42 -11.97 -10.63
N ASN A 491 -7.43 -10.66 -10.88
CA ASN A 491 -7.63 -9.67 -9.83
C ASN A 491 -9.11 -9.29 -9.73
N ALA A 492 -9.65 -9.28 -8.52
CA ALA A 492 -11.04 -8.89 -8.29
C ALA A 492 -11.24 -7.38 -8.49
N PRO A 493 -12.47 -6.92 -8.79
CA PRO A 493 -12.77 -5.49 -8.78
C PRO A 493 -12.66 -4.91 -7.37
N TRP A 494 -12.32 -3.62 -7.29
CA TRP A 494 -12.42 -2.83 -6.07
C TRP A 494 -13.83 -2.26 -5.91
N VAL A 495 -14.39 -2.36 -4.71
CA VAL A 495 -15.65 -1.74 -4.33
C VAL A 495 -15.34 -0.70 -3.26
N VAL A 496 -15.66 0.56 -3.53
CA VAL A 496 -15.31 1.68 -2.66
C VAL A 496 -16.58 2.40 -2.24
N ASP A 497 -16.84 2.46 -0.94
CA ASP A 497 -17.88 3.30 -0.35
C ASP A 497 -17.29 4.69 -0.09
N LEU A 498 -17.85 5.72 -0.74
CA LEU A 498 -17.33 7.09 -0.76
C LEU A 498 -18.47 8.11 -0.76
N ASP A 499 -18.34 9.15 0.06
CA ASP A 499 -19.26 10.29 0.03
C ASP A 499 -18.95 11.25 -1.11
N LEU A 500 -19.99 11.56 -1.90
CA LEU A 500 -19.97 12.55 -2.97
C LEU A 500 -20.84 13.77 -2.59
N PRO A 501 -20.48 14.97 -3.05
CA PRO A 501 -21.31 16.16 -2.82
C PRO A 501 -22.69 15.98 -3.47
N VAL A 502 -23.75 16.49 -2.83
CA VAL A 502 -25.11 16.48 -3.37
C VAL A 502 -25.40 17.84 -4.01
N ALA A 503 -26.09 17.84 -5.15
CA ALA A 503 -26.59 19.07 -5.77
C ALA A 503 -27.44 19.86 -4.76
N SER A 504 -27.16 21.15 -4.62
CA SER A 504 -27.93 22.05 -3.74
C SER A 504 -29.21 22.53 -4.40
#